data_AF-A0A9W9YU16-F1
#
_entry.id   AF-A0A9W9YU16-F1
#
_cell.length_a   1.000
_cell.length_b   1.000
_cell.length_c   1.000
_cell.angle_alpha   90.00
_cell.angle_beta   90.00
_cell.angle_gamma   90.00
#
_symmetry.space_group_name_H-M   'P 1'
#
loop_
_entity.id
_entity.type
_entity.pdbx_description
1 polymer ?
#
loop_
_entity_poly.entity_id
_entity_poly.type
_entity_poly.pdbx_seq_one_letter_code
_entity_poly.pdbx_strand_id
1 'polypeptide(L)'
;MPRQLQVNLIRSHAAGVGHPLSVKHTRMLFVSEDKHLGKRLQWNLTKDVKTACSSPLMVLWGASGDLAPLSHLSLGLLGEGQMWSPKSGWADAGLVLKAHGLTPLELQPKEGLALINGTQLITSLGAEAVERARLIAKA
;
A
#
# COMPACT_ATOMS: atom_id res chain seq x y z
N MET A 1 14.40 -14.07 9.83
CA MET A 1 13.09 -13.99 10.50
C MET A 1 12.18 -15.05 9.91
N PRO A 2 11.51 -15.90 10.72
CA PRO A 2 10.53 -16.87 10.24
C PRO A 2 9.35 -16.19 9.52
N ARG A 3 8.74 -16.86 8.53
CA ARG A 3 7.58 -16.33 7.79
C ARG A 3 6.46 -15.85 8.70
N GLN A 4 6.12 -16.67 9.71
CA GLN A 4 5.06 -16.35 10.67
C GLN A 4 5.31 -15.04 11.42
N LEU A 5 6.56 -14.76 11.81
CA LEU A 5 6.91 -13.53 12.51
C LEU A 5 6.67 -12.29 11.64
N GLN A 6 6.94 -12.40 10.34
CA GLN A 6 6.75 -11.28 9.40
C GLN A 6 5.27 -10.99 9.13
N VAL A 7 4.47 -12.04 8.99
CA VAL A 7 3.02 -11.91 8.88
C VAL A 7 2.44 -11.30 10.16
N ASN A 8 2.88 -11.78 11.33
CA ASN A 8 2.44 -11.23 12.60
C ASN A 8 2.83 -9.75 12.75
N LEU A 9 4.02 -9.36 12.29
CA LEU A 9 4.47 -7.96 12.28
C LEU A 9 3.51 -7.08 11.49
N ILE A 10 3.13 -7.48 10.28
CA ILE A 10 2.18 -6.72 9.46
C ILE A 10 0.80 -6.65 10.13
N ARG A 11 0.28 -7.78 10.60
CA ARG A 11 -1.04 -7.84 11.28
C ARG A 11 -1.09 -6.98 12.54
N SER A 12 -0.06 -7.01 13.37
CA SER A 12 -0.05 -6.25 14.63
C SER A 12 0.10 -4.74 14.44
N HIS A 13 0.73 -4.32 13.33
CA HIS A 13 0.97 -2.91 13.04
C HIS A 13 -0.06 -2.28 12.09
N ALA A 14 -0.93 -3.08 11.49
CA ALA A 14 -2.13 -2.64 10.77
C ALA A 14 -3.22 -2.12 11.74
N ALA A 15 -2.83 -1.24 12.65
CA ALA A 15 -3.64 -0.72 13.76
C ALA A 15 -4.11 0.73 13.55
N GLY A 16 -3.90 1.30 12.36
CA GLY A 16 -4.42 2.64 12.03
C GLY A 16 -5.95 2.67 12.13
N VAL A 17 -6.52 3.84 12.45
CA VAL A 17 -7.99 4.07 12.50
C VAL A 17 -8.40 5.33 11.70
N GLY A 18 -9.70 5.52 11.44
CA GLY A 18 -10.22 6.71 10.74
C GLY A 18 -10.64 6.49 9.28
N HIS A 19 -10.41 7.49 8.43
CA HIS A 19 -10.82 7.44 7.03
C HIS A 19 -9.69 6.86 6.16
N PRO A 20 -10.03 6.07 5.12
CA PRO A 20 -9.05 5.57 4.18
C PRO A 20 -8.40 6.73 3.39
N LEU A 21 -7.13 6.55 3.00
CA LEU A 21 -6.51 7.43 2.02
C LEU A 21 -7.30 7.49 0.72
N SER A 22 -7.25 8.65 0.07
CA SER A 22 -7.79 8.81 -1.28
C SER A 22 -7.08 7.85 -2.24
N VAL A 23 -7.80 7.42 -3.29
CA VAL A 23 -7.22 6.57 -4.36
C VAL A 23 -5.92 7.18 -4.89
N LYS A 24 -5.87 8.50 -5.03
CA LYS A 24 -4.66 9.23 -5.44
C LYS A 24 -3.51 9.01 -4.44
N HIS A 25 -3.72 9.23 -3.16
CA HIS A 25 -2.65 9.10 -2.17
C HIS A 25 -2.20 7.65 -1.98
N THR A 26 -3.12 6.69 -2.01
CA THR A 26 -2.75 5.26 -1.99
C THR A 26 -1.89 4.89 -3.21
N ARG A 27 -2.16 5.45 -4.38
CA ARG A 27 -1.32 5.27 -5.57
C ARG A 27 0.09 5.81 -5.37
N MET A 28 0.21 7.01 -4.83
CA MET A 28 1.54 7.62 -4.60
C MET A 28 2.34 6.83 -3.57
N LEU A 29 1.68 6.31 -2.54
CA LEU A 29 2.28 5.40 -1.57
C LEU A 29 2.76 4.10 -2.24
N PHE A 30 1.91 3.48 -3.06
CA PHE A 30 2.22 2.24 -3.76
C PHE A 30 3.41 2.39 -4.72
N VAL A 31 3.47 3.49 -5.48
CA VAL A 31 4.60 3.78 -6.38
C VAL A 31 5.89 4.02 -5.58
N SER A 32 5.77 4.60 -4.39
CA SER A 32 6.94 4.81 -3.51
C SER A 32 7.48 3.49 -2.91
N GLU A 33 6.64 2.45 -2.84
CA GLU A 33 7.02 1.07 -2.45
C GLU A 33 7.65 0.24 -3.57
N ASP A 34 7.68 0.76 -4.81
CA ASP A 34 8.15 0.04 -5.98
C ASP A 34 9.59 -0.52 -5.83
N LYS A 35 10.45 0.18 -5.09
CA LYS A 35 11.82 -0.29 -4.80
C LYS A 35 11.86 -1.69 -4.16
N HIS A 36 10.84 -2.04 -3.39
CA HIS A 36 10.73 -3.34 -2.72
C HIS A 36 9.82 -4.31 -3.48
N LEU A 37 8.77 -3.81 -4.14
CA LEU A 37 7.70 -4.60 -4.74
C LEU A 37 7.89 -4.92 -6.24
N GLY A 38 8.51 -4.02 -7.00
CA GLY A 38 8.53 -4.05 -8.48
C GLY A 38 9.20 -5.29 -9.09
N LYS A 39 10.23 -5.84 -8.44
CA LYS A 39 10.92 -7.05 -8.94
C LYS A 39 10.18 -8.36 -8.65
N ARG A 40 9.35 -8.40 -7.60
CA ARG A 40 8.76 -9.65 -7.09
C ARG A 40 7.37 -9.91 -7.58
N LEU A 41 6.60 -8.85 -7.74
CA LEU A 41 5.22 -8.99 -8.12
C LEU A 41 5.03 -9.25 -9.62
N GLN A 42 6.09 -9.16 -10.45
CA GLN A 42 6.00 -9.15 -11.92
C GLN A 42 4.90 -8.21 -12.44
N TRP A 43 4.51 -7.22 -11.63
CA TRP A 43 3.50 -6.25 -11.99
C TRP A 43 4.12 -5.36 -13.04
N ASN A 44 3.53 -5.33 -14.23
CA ASN A 44 3.77 -4.22 -15.13
C ASN A 44 3.21 -2.98 -14.43
N LEU A 45 4.07 -2.18 -13.78
CA LEU A 45 3.64 -0.96 -13.05
C LEU A 45 2.99 0.10 -13.95
N THR A 46 2.88 -0.14 -15.25
CA THR A 46 2.12 0.68 -16.20
C THR A 46 0.76 0.07 -16.59
N LYS A 47 0.57 -1.25 -16.42
CA LYS A 47 -0.64 -2.01 -16.81
C LYS A 47 -1.38 -2.61 -15.61
N ASP A 48 -0.64 -3.22 -14.69
CA ASP A 48 -1.14 -3.87 -13.48
C ASP A 48 -1.26 -2.89 -12.33
N VAL A 49 -0.39 -1.88 -12.24
CA VAL A 49 -0.66 -0.72 -11.39
C VAL A 49 -1.92 -0.04 -11.84
N LYS A 50 -2.28 0.13 -13.12
CA LYS A 50 -3.62 0.65 -13.46
C LYS A 50 -4.79 -0.21 -12.94
N THR A 51 -4.54 -1.49 -12.64
CA THR A 51 -5.51 -2.53 -12.31
C THR A 51 -5.54 -2.81 -10.78
N ALA A 52 -4.41 -2.74 -10.09
CA ALA A 52 -4.20 -2.77 -8.64
C ALA A 52 -4.23 -1.38 -7.98
N CYS A 53 -4.00 -0.29 -8.73
CA CYS A 53 -4.22 1.12 -8.33
C CYS A 53 -5.68 1.54 -8.44
N SER A 54 -6.49 0.62 -8.89
CA SER A 54 -7.89 0.67 -8.63
C SER A 54 -8.17 0.31 -7.16
N SER A 55 -7.22 -0.24 -6.41
CA SER A 55 -7.43 -0.62 -5.01
C SER A 55 -6.94 0.40 -3.99
N PRO A 56 -7.79 0.99 -3.14
CA PRO A 56 -7.40 1.72 -1.96
C PRO A 56 -7.20 0.64 -0.91
N LEU A 57 -5.97 0.16 -0.81
CA LEU A 57 -5.57 -0.40 0.45
C LEU A 57 -5.78 0.66 1.53
N MET A 58 -6.44 0.21 2.60
CA MET A 58 -7.00 1.05 3.62
C MET A 58 -5.89 1.57 4.52
N VAL A 59 -5.18 2.60 4.09
CA VAL A 59 -4.26 3.32 4.99
C VAL A 59 -5.10 4.16 5.92
N LEU A 60 -5.23 3.71 7.16
CA LEU A 60 -5.86 4.44 8.25
C LEU A 60 -4.80 5.29 8.96
N TRP A 61 -5.16 6.52 9.36
CA TRP A 61 -4.26 7.37 10.13
C TRP A 61 -4.02 6.77 11.53
N GLY A 62 -2.75 6.62 11.90
CA GLY A 62 -2.35 6.12 13.22
C GLY A 62 -1.07 6.81 13.66
N ALA A 63 -0.98 7.14 14.94
CA ALA A 63 -0.03 8.07 15.57
C ALA A 63 1.49 7.71 15.45
N SER A 64 1.87 6.71 14.64
CA SER A 64 3.23 6.18 14.52
C SER A 64 3.82 6.33 13.11
N GLY A 65 3.64 7.50 12.50
CA GLY A 65 4.17 7.79 11.16
C GLY A 65 3.66 6.81 10.10
N ASP A 66 4.55 6.39 9.20
CA ASP A 66 4.18 5.62 7.99
C ASP A 66 3.99 4.12 8.26
N LEU A 67 4.31 3.65 9.47
CA LEU A 67 4.30 2.23 9.82
C LEU A 67 2.92 1.60 9.71
N ALA A 68 1.90 2.23 10.29
CA ALA A 68 0.52 1.75 10.23
C ALA A 68 -0.06 1.78 8.80
N PRO A 69 0.11 2.88 8.04
CA PRO A 69 -0.16 2.93 6.61
C PRO A 69 0.44 1.78 5.79
N LEU A 70 1.75 1.58 5.92
CA LEU A 70 2.46 0.58 5.15
C LEU A 70 2.12 -0.84 5.58
N SER A 71 1.76 -1.03 6.85
CA SER A 71 1.24 -2.30 7.36
C SER A 71 -0.12 -2.62 6.78
N HIS A 72 -1.03 -1.65 6.70
CA HIS A 72 -2.33 -1.83 6.02
C HIS A 72 -2.18 -2.11 4.53
N LEU A 73 -1.23 -1.42 3.88
CA LEU A 73 -0.85 -1.73 2.50
C LEU A 73 -0.33 -3.17 2.36
N SER A 74 0.57 -3.58 3.26
CA SER A 74 1.12 -4.92 3.20
C SER A 74 0.05 -5.98 3.48
N LEU A 75 -0.88 -5.73 4.42
CA LEU A 75 -1.95 -6.65 4.79
C LEU A 75 -2.87 -6.98 3.60
N GLY A 76 -3.28 -5.97 2.83
CA GLY A 76 -4.07 -6.21 1.62
C GLY A 76 -3.30 -6.96 0.53
N LEU A 77 -1.98 -6.78 0.42
CA LEU A 77 -1.13 -7.57 -0.48
C LEU A 77 -1.03 -9.03 -0.06
N LEU A 78 -1.10 -9.32 1.25
CA LEU A 78 -1.23 -10.69 1.78
C LEU A 78 -2.60 -11.31 1.50
N GLY A 79 -3.53 -10.56 0.89
CA GLY A 79 -4.91 -11.00 0.66
C GLY A 79 -5.78 -10.96 1.92
N GLU A 80 -5.37 -10.20 2.94
CA GLU A 80 -6.09 -10.08 4.20
C GLU A 80 -6.70 -8.68 4.37
N GLY A 81 -7.77 -8.60 5.15
CA GLY A 81 -8.47 -7.35 5.42
C GLY A 81 -9.33 -6.89 4.23
N GLN A 82 -9.61 -5.59 4.18
CA GLN A 82 -10.44 -5.00 3.14
C GLN A 82 -9.61 -4.24 2.12
N MET A 83 -10.03 -4.37 0.87
CA MET A 83 -9.47 -3.68 -0.28
C MET A 83 -10.64 -3.17 -1.10
N TRP A 84 -10.59 -1.91 -1.55
CA TRP A 84 -11.57 -1.42 -2.52
C TRP A 84 -11.12 -1.74 -3.95
N SER A 85 -12.03 -1.71 -4.92
CA SER A 85 -11.71 -1.64 -6.35
C SER A 85 -12.87 -0.97 -7.09
N PRO A 86 -12.70 -0.42 -8.30
CA PRO A 86 -13.80 0.14 -9.09
C PRO A 86 -14.79 -0.92 -9.54
N LYS A 87 -14.36 -2.20 -9.60
CA LYS A 87 -15.22 -3.31 -9.98
C LYS A 87 -16.09 -3.81 -8.82
N SER A 88 -15.54 -3.84 -7.61
CA SER A 88 -16.17 -4.47 -6.45
C SER A 88 -16.61 -3.50 -5.35
N GLY A 89 -16.20 -2.23 -5.41
CA GLY A 89 -16.19 -1.39 -4.21
C GLY A 89 -15.32 -2.02 -3.13
N TRP A 90 -15.64 -1.77 -1.85
CA TRP A 90 -14.98 -2.41 -0.72
C TRP A 90 -15.33 -3.89 -0.64
N ALA A 91 -14.32 -4.76 -0.66
CA ALA A 91 -14.48 -6.20 -0.54
C ALA A 91 -13.26 -6.82 0.18
N ASP A 92 -13.33 -8.13 0.42
CA ASP A 92 -12.20 -8.91 0.93
C ASP A 92 -11.00 -8.80 -0.01
N ALA A 93 -9.82 -8.54 0.55
CA ALA A 93 -8.60 -8.34 -0.22
C ALA A 93 -8.25 -9.54 -1.10
N GLY A 94 -8.44 -10.77 -0.62
CA GLY A 94 -8.22 -11.99 -1.40
C GLY A 94 -9.13 -12.08 -2.62
N LEU A 95 -10.42 -11.72 -2.46
CA LEU A 95 -11.36 -11.66 -3.58
C LEU A 95 -10.99 -10.57 -4.59
N VAL A 96 -10.59 -9.39 -4.11
CA VAL A 96 -10.16 -8.30 -4.99
C VAL A 96 -8.92 -8.68 -5.78
N LEU A 97 -7.90 -9.24 -5.13
CA LEU A 97 -6.70 -9.73 -5.81
C LEU A 97 -7.07 -10.77 -6.89
N LYS A 98 -7.88 -11.77 -6.54
CA LYS A 98 -8.33 -12.81 -7.47
C LYS A 98 -9.11 -12.23 -8.66
N ALA A 99 -9.99 -11.26 -8.44
CA ALA A 99 -10.77 -10.59 -9.48
C ALA A 99 -9.89 -9.80 -10.47
N HIS A 100 -8.67 -9.44 -10.06
CA HIS A 100 -7.67 -8.76 -10.90
C HIS A 100 -6.58 -9.73 -11.41
N GLY A 101 -6.75 -11.04 -11.21
CA GLY A 101 -5.79 -12.06 -11.65
C GLY A 101 -4.50 -12.09 -10.83
N LEU A 102 -4.51 -11.51 -9.63
CA LEU A 102 -3.35 -11.41 -8.74
C LEU A 102 -3.40 -12.49 -7.67
N THR A 103 -2.24 -13.04 -7.32
CA THR A 103 -2.07 -13.93 -6.18
C THR A 103 -1.60 -13.15 -4.95
N PRO A 104 -2.05 -13.52 -3.74
CA PRO A 104 -1.51 -12.95 -2.50
C PRO A 104 0.01 -13.05 -2.41
N LEU A 105 0.62 -12.01 -1.83
CA LEU A 105 2.06 -11.92 -1.65
C LEU A 105 2.54 -12.93 -0.59
N GLU A 106 3.52 -13.75 -0.95
CA GLU A 106 4.19 -14.61 0.02
C GLU A 106 5.50 -13.97 0.52
N LEU A 107 5.60 -13.69 1.82
CA LEU A 107 6.80 -13.05 2.40
C LEU A 107 7.98 -14.03 2.51
N GLN A 108 9.10 -13.66 1.90
CA GLN A 108 10.43 -14.22 2.10
C GLN A 108 11.09 -13.59 3.34
N PRO A 109 12.20 -14.14 3.86
CA PRO A 109 12.88 -13.59 5.02
C PRO A 109 13.23 -12.09 4.89
N LYS A 110 12.87 -11.30 5.91
CA LYS A 110 13.11 -9.85 6.08
C LYS A 110 12.21 -8.92 5.26
N GLU A 111 11.37 -9.44 4.37
CA GLU A 111 10.51 -8.63 3.52
C GLU A 111 9.35 -7.97 4.28
N GLY A 112 8.76 -8.64 5.27
CA GLY A 112 7.68 -8.02 6.05
C GLY A 112 8.14 -6.76 6.77
N LEU A 113 9.39 -6.73 7.24
CA LEU A 113 9.98 -5.52 7.82
C LEU A 113 10.30 -4.48 6.73
N ALA A 114 10.82 -4.90 5.58
CA ALA A 114 11.15 -3.98 4.49
C ALA A 114 9.92 -3.26 3.93
N LEU A 115 8.77 -3.93 3.88
CA LEU A 115 7.52 -3.35 3.37
C LEU A 115 6.90 -2.31 4.30
N ILE A 116 7.14 -2.41 5.61
CA ILE A 116 6.51 -1.52 6.59
C ILE A 116 7.46 -0.45 7.15
N ASN A 117 8.75 -0.55 6.83
CA ASN A 117 9.78 0.32 7.37
C ASN A 117 10.24 1.34 6.31
N GLY A 118 9.73 2.55 6.41
CA GLY A 118 10.21 3.70 5.67
C GLY A 118 9.32 4.92 5.86
N THR A 119 9.56 5.94 5.04
CA THR A 119 8.86 7.24 5.08
C THR A 119 8.06 7.52 3.80
N GLN A 120 7.56 6.49 3.15
CA GLN A 120 6.93 6.55 1.83
C GLN A 120 5.64 7.38 1.82
N LEU A 121 4.83 7.36 2.87
CA LEU A 121 3.61 8.16 2.95
C LEU A 121 3.94 9.64 3.15
N ILE A 122 4.79 9.98 4.12
CA ILE A 122 5.23 11.36 4.32
C ILE A 122 5.94 11.89 3.08
N THR A 123 6.81 11.09 2.46
CA THR A 123 7.56 11.49 1.25
C THR A 123 6.62 11.71 0.07
N SER A 124 5.64 10.83 -0.14
CA SER A 124 4.69 10.95 -1.25
C SER A 124 3.77 12.17 -1.08
N LEU A 125 3.23 12.40 0.13
CA LEU A 125 2.43 13.59 0.43
C LEU A 125 3.26 14.87 0.34
N GLY A 126 4.50 14.84 0.83
CA GLY A 126 5.44 15.95 0.73
C GLY A 126 5.80 16.31 -0.71
N ALA A 127 6.02 15.30 -1.57
CA ALA A 127 6.27 15.51 -2.99
C ALA A 127 5.08 16.18 -3.69
N GLU A 128 3.84 15.76 -3.39
CA GLU A 128 2.65 16.44 -3.89
C GLU A 128 2.58 17.89 -3.39
N ALA A 129 2.81 18.12 -2.09
CA ALA A 129 2.75 19.44 -1.49
C ALA A 129 3.77 20.40 -2.11
N VAL A 130 5.01 19.96 -2.29
CA VAL A 130 6.09 20.76 -2.91
C VAL A 130 5.75 21.11 -4.35
N GLU A 131 5.23 20.16 -5.14
CA GLU A 131 4.85 20.44 -6.53
C GLU A 131 3.70 21.45 -6.62
N ARG A 132 2.68 21.31 -5.77
CA ARG A 132 1.57 22.28 -5.69
C ARG A 132 2.06 23.66 -5.27
N ALA A 133 2.94 23.74 -4.27
CA ALA A 133 3.53 25.00 -3.83
C ALA A 133 4.35 25.66 -4.95
N ARG A 134 5.13 24.88 -5.70
CA ARG A 134 5.92 25.34 -6.85
C ARG A 134 5.05 25.90 -7.97
N LEU A 135 3.88 25.32 -8.21
CA LEU A 135 2.93 25.81 -9.22
C LEU A 135 2.31 27.14 -8.79
N ILE A 136 1.91 27.27 -7.52
CA ILE A 136 1.33 28.51 -6.98
C ILE A 136 2.37 29.63 -6.94
N ALA A 137 3.62 29.35 -6.57
CA ALA A 137 4.68 30.35 -6.50
C ALA A 137 5.12 30.91 -7.87
N LYS A 138 4.72 30.26 -8.97
CA LYS A 138 5.00 30.69 -10.36
C LYS A 138 3.82 31.44 -11.01
N ALA A 139 2.65 31.43 -10.37
CA ALA A 139 1.46 32.16 -10.80
C ALA A 139 1.51 33.60 -10.28
#